data_AF-A0A535X8B8-F1
#
_entry.id   AF-A0A535X8B8-F1
#
_cell.length_a   1.000
_cell.length_b   1.000
_cell.length_c   1.000
_cell.angle_alpha   90.00
_cell.angle_beta   90.00
_cell.angle_gamma   90.00
#
_symmetry.space_group_name_H-M   'P 1'
#
loop_
_entity.id
_entity.type
_entity.pdbx_description
1 polymer ?
#
loop_
_entity_poly.entity_id
_entity_poly.type
_entity_poly.pdbx_seq_one_letter_code
_entity_poly.pdbx_strand_id
1 'polypeptide(L)'
;MVPSDRCPYRRPFDEYFLECPNHEREPFTALNLRGAPLATVWTCSHLTTGEYEGNRGHLYAKCLLGDLAGRRQAVLEKLRGPRAAA
;
A
#
# COMPACT_ATOMS: atom_id res chain seq x y z
N MET A 1 1.55 -4.54 -19.72
CA MET A 1 1.97 -3.23 -19.20
C MET A 1 1.90 -3.26 -17.69
N VAL A 2 2.83 -2.65 -16.96
CA VAL A 2 2.75 -2.56 -15.49
C VAL A 2 1.83 -1.39 -15.13
N PRO A 3 0.76 -1.59 -14.33
CA PRO A 3 -0.11 -0.50 -13.88
C PRO A 3 0.68 0.58 -13.15
N SER A 4 0.41 1.85 -13.46
CA SER A 4 1.12 3.01 -12.88
C SER A 4 0.87 3.16 -11.37
N ASP A 5 -0.28 2.71 -10.89
CA ASP A 5 -0.67 2.68 -9.49
C ASP A 5 -0.13 1.46 -8.72
N ARG A 6 0.62 0.56 -9.37
CA ARG A 6 1.28 -0.56 -8.70
C ARG A 6 2.28 -0.07 -7.66
N CYS A 7 2.23 -0.63 -6.46
CA CYS A 7 3.22 -0.40 -5.40
C CYS A 7 4.59 -0.97 -5.82
N PRO A 8 5.66 -0.14 -5.86
CA PRO A 8 6.95 -0.55 -6.43
C PRO A 8 7.82 -1.36 -5.45
N TYR A 9 7.57 -1.23 -4.15
CA TYR A 9 8.41 -1.83 -3.11
C TYR A 9 8.16 -3.34 -2.98
N ARG A 10 9.16 -4.09 -2.50
CA ARG A 10 9.01 -5.52 -2.21
C ARG A 10 8.29 -5.73 -0.88
N ARG A 11 7.60 -6.87 -0.78
CA ARG A 11 6.88 -7.32 0.42
C ARG A 11 7.50 -8.65 0.89
N PRO A 12 7.36 -9.03 2.17
CA PRO A 12 6.75 -8.25 3.26
C PRO A 12 7.54 -6.97 3.54
N PHE A 13 6.91 -5.96 4.15
CA PHE A 13 7.65 -4.78 4.59
C PHE A 13 8.37 -5.13 5.89
N ASP A 14 9.66 -4.83 5.94
CA ASP A 14 10.46 -5.02 7.16
C ASP A 14 9.98 -4.07 8.26
N GLU A 15 10.29 -4.41 9.52
CA GLU A 15 9.86 -3.64 10.70
C GLU A 15 10.27 -2.16 10.65
N TYR A 16 11.41 -1.88 10.00
CA TYR A 16 12.01 -0.56 9.83
C TYR A 16 11.98 -0.07 8.37
N PHE A 17 10.97 -0.48 7.60
CA PHE A 17 10.84 -0.06 6.20
C PHE A 17 10.62 1.47 6.09
N LEU A 18 11.62 2.17 5.52
CA LEU A 18 11.63 3.63 5.37
C LEU A 18 11.73 4.11 3.90
N GLU A 19 11.72 3.20 2.92
CA GLU A 19 11.92 3.57 1.52
C GLU A 19 10.73 4.35 0.93
N CYS A 20 9.52 4.19 1.49
CA CYS A 20 8.35 4.95 1.09
C CYS A 20 7.99 6.02 2.13
N PRO A 21 8.06 7.32 1.79
CA PRO A 21 7.69 8.40 2.72
C PRO A 21 6.22 8.40 3.17
N ASN A 22 5.35 7.83 2.34
CA ASN A 22 3.93 7.62 2.64
C ASN A 22 3.65 6.24 3.25
N HIS A 23 4.66 5.49 3.70
CA HIS A 23 4.39 4.25 4.39
C HIS A 23 3.70 4.53 5.73
N GLU A 24 2.51 3.97 5.89
CA GLU A 24 1.75 3.98 7.14
C GLU A 24 1.55 2.53 7.56
N ARG A 25 2.37 2.11 8.52
CA ARG A 25 2.45 0.71 8.96
C ARG A 25 1.14 0.28 9.63
N GLU A 26 0.58 -0.83 9.18
CA GLU A 26 -0.64 -1.45 9.72
C GLU A 26 -0.45 -2.97 9.86
N PRO A 27 -0.94 -3.63 10.92
CA PRO A 27 -0.89 -5.08 11.03
C PRO A 27 -1.92 -5.74 10.11
N PHE A 28 -1.53 -6.83 9.44
CA PHE A 28 -2.43 -7.64 8.64
C PHE A 28 -2.31 -9.12 9.00
N THR A 29 -3.45 -9.75 9.28
CA THR A 29 -3.55 -11.18 9.60
C THR A 29 -4.42 -11.87 8.54
N ALA A 30 -3.77 -12.57 7.62
CA ALA A 30 -4.49 -13.38 6.64
C ALA A 30 -5.09 -14.64 7.29
N LEU A 31 -6.16 -15.16 6.69
CA LEU A 31 -6.71 -16.47 7.04
C LEU A 31 -6.24 -17.51 6.02
N ASN A 32 -6.03 -18.74 6.48
CA ASN A 32 -5.82 -19.87 5.59
C ASN A 32 -7.15 -20.40 5.01
N LEU A 33 -7.08 -21.40 4.14
CA LEU A 33 -8.27 -22.00 3.50
C LEU A 33 -9.26 -22.65 4.49
N ARG A 34 -8.85 -22.93 5.72
CA ARG A 34 -9.70 -23.46 6.80
C ARG A 34 -10.23 -22.34 7.71
N GLY A 35 -10.01 -21.07 7.36
CA GLY A 35 -10.41 -19.92 8.16
C GLY A 35 -9.55 -19.66 9.40
N ALA A 36 -8.46 -20.41 9.62
CA ALA A 36 -7.59 -20.17 10.76
C ALA A 36 -6.59 -19.04 10.44
N PRO A 37 -6.27 -18.16 11.42
CA PRO A 37 -5.33 -17.05 11.21
C PRO A 37 -3.92 -17.55 10.93
N LEU A 38 -3.24 -16.90 10.01
CA LEU A 38 -1.80 -17.02 9.76
C LEU A 38 -1.01 -16.05 10.65
N ALA A 39 0.31 -16.11 10.59
CA ALA A 39 1.16 -15.14 11.26
C ALA A 39 0.87 -13.71 10.75
N THR A 40 0.72 -12.77 11.68
CA THR A 40 0.53 -11.35 11.38
C THR A 40 1.78 -10.79 10.74
N VAL A 41 1.60 -10.01 9.67
CA VAL A 41 2.67 -9.30 8.97
C VAL A 41 2.40 -7.80 9.01
N TRP A 42 3.45 -6.99 8.84
CA TRP A 42 3.32 -5.55 8.66
C TRP A 42 3.01 -5.22 7.19
N THR A 43 1.97 -4.42 6.99
CA THR A 43 1.54 -3.88 5.69
C THR A 43 1.47 -2.35 5.72
N CYS A 44 1.05 -1.75 4.62
CA CYS A 44 0.77 -0.32 4.49
C CYS A 44 -0.74 -0.08 4.41
N SER A 45 -1.27 0.92 5.12
CA SER A 45 -2.70 1.33 5.06
C SER A 45 -3.17 1.68 3.65
N HIS A 46 -2.25 2.14 2.78
CA HIS A 46 -2.54 2.47 1.39
C HIS A 46 -2.43 1.28 0.42
N LEU A 47 -2.08 0.08 0.90
CA LEU A 47 -1.92 -1.10 0.06
C LEU A 47 -3.27 -1.78 -0.16
N THR A 48 -3.64 -1.99 -1.42
CA THR A 48 -4.82 -2.75 -1.79
C THR A 48 -4.50 -3.66 -2.98
N THR A 49 -5.52 -4.38 -3.45
CA THR A 49 -5.43 -5.28 -4.59
C THR A 49 -6.04 -4.61 -5.80
N GLY A 50 -5.27 -4.47 -6.88
CA GLY A 50 -5.79 -4.14 -8.20
C GLY A 50 -5.86 -5.39 -9.09
N GLU A 51 -6.61 -5.31 -10.18
CA GLU A 51 -6.75 -6.39 -11.16
C GLU A 51 -6.24 -5.91 -12.54
N TYR A 52 -5.49 -6.74 -13.26
CA TYR A 52 -5.03 -6.40 -14.60
C TYR A 52 -6.21 -6.41 -15.58
N GLU A 53 -6.33 -5.36 -16.39
CA GLU A 53 -7.36 -5.29 -17.43
C GLU A 53 -7.27 -6.49 -18.39
N GLY A 54 -8.43 -7.08 -18.70
CA GLY A 54 -8.53 -8.22 -19.60
C GLY A 54 -8.14 -9.58 -19.01
N ASN A 55 -7.57 -9.63 -17.79
CA ASN A 55 -7.11 -10.88 -17.16
C ASN A 55 -7.76 -11.06 -15.78
N ARG A 56 -9.00 -11.55 -15.79
CA ARG A 56 -9.73 -11.82 -14.55
C ARG A 56 -8.94 -12.77 -13.63
N GLY A 57 -8.83 -12.40 -12.36
CA GLY A 57 -8.07 -13.13 -11.34
C GLY A 57 -6.57 -12.84 -11.31
N HIS A 58 -6.03 -12.05 -12.25
CA HIS A 58 -4.64 -11.61 -12.18
C HIS A 58 -4.57 -10.32 -11.37
N LEU A 59 -4.06 -10.45 -10.15
CA LEU A 59 -4.02 -9.37 -9.18
C LEU A 59 -2.63 -8.75 -9.09
N TYR A 60 -2.58 -7.47 -8.70
CA TYR A 60 -1.35 -6.78 -8.34
C TYR A 60 -1.52 -5.95 -7.08
N ALA A 61 -0.39 -5.66 -6.44
CA ALA A 61 -0.33 -4.79 -5.27
C ALA A 61 -0.53 -3.33 -5.74
N LYS A 62 -1.72 -2.79 -5.52
CA LYS A 62 -2.12 -1.42 -5.88
C LYS A 62 -1.90 -0.47 -4.71
N CYS A 63 -1.47 0.75 -5.00
CA CYS A 63 -1.41 1.84 -4.03
C CYS A 63 -2.66 2.72 -4.16
N LEU A 64 -3.37 2.96 -3.06
CA LEU A 64 -4.53 3.84 -3.02
C LEU A 64 -4.19 5.30 -3.34
N LEU A 65 -2.94 5.72 -3.14
CA LEU A 65 -2.43 7.03 -3.54
C LEU A 65 -2.24 7.15 -5.07
N GLY A 66 -2.46 6.07 -5.82
CA GLY A 66 -2.32 6.05 -7.26
C GLY A 66 -0.88 5.95 -7.73
N ASP A 67 -0.58 6.71 -8.78
CA ASP A 67 0.69 6.71 -9.50
C ASP A 67 1.79 7.54 -8.80
N LEU A 68 2.88 7.81 -9.52
CA LEU A 68 3.98 8.61 -9.00
C LEU A 68 3.55 10.05 -8.64
N ALA A 69 2.66 10.67 -9.41
CA ALA A 69 2.19 12.03 -9.14
C ALA A 69 1.33 12.07 -7.88
N GLY A 70 0.38 11.14 -7.74
CA GLY A 70 -0.46 11.03 -6.54
C GLY A 70 0.36 10.76 -5.27
N ARG A 71 1.38 9.89 -5.35
CA ARG A 71 2.30 9.65 -4.23
C ARG A 71 3.11 10.89 -3.85
N ARG A 72 3.61 11.65 -4.83
CA ARG A 72 4.34 12.91 -4.57
C ARG A 72 3.44 13.94 -3.89
N GLN A 73 2.21 14.07 -4.35
CA GLN A 73 1.23 14.99 -3.77
C GLN A 73 0.94 14.63 -2.30
N ALA A 74 0.75 13.34 -2.00
CA ALA A 74 0.54 12.88 -0.62
C ALA A 74 1.74 13.19 0.30
N VAL A 75 2.98 13.12 -0.20
CA VAL A 75 4.16 13.55 0.58
C VAL A 75 4.08 15.03 0.91
N LEU A 76 3.76 15.87 -0.09
CA LEU A 76 3.64 17.31 0.12
C LEU A 76 2.54 17.65 1.13
N GLU A 77 1.41 16.96 1.09
CA GLU A 77 0.30 17.11 2.03
C GLU A 77 0.72 16.71 3.45
N LYS A 78 1.42 15.58 3.60
CA LYS A 78 1.96 15.13 4.88
C LYS A 78 2.95 16.15 5.48
N LEU A 79 3.80 16.74 4.64
CA LEU A 79 4.78 17.76 5.05
C LEU A 79 4.14 19.11 5.41
N ARG A 80 3.02 19.47 4.79
CA ARG A 80 2.26 20.69 5.13
C ARG A 80 1.64 20.63 6.53
N GLY A 81 1.58 19.44 7.13
CA GLY A 81 0.97 19.19 8.43
C GLY A 81 -0.55 19.31 8.39
N PRO A 82 -1.26 18.93 9.47
CA PRO A 82 -2.64 19.34 9.61
C PRO A 82 -2.64 20.87 9.59
N ARG A 83 -3.36 21.48 8.64
CA ARG A 83 -3.75 22.88 8.79
C ARG A 83 -4.36 22.98 10.18
N ALA A 84 -3.70 23.66 11.10
CA ALA A 84 -4.32 24.08 12.34
C ALA A 84 -5.64 24.75 11.91
N ALA A 85 -6.76 24.11 12.24
CA ALA A 85 -8.06 24.71 12.11
C ALA A 85 -8.01 25.98 12.96
N ALA A 86 -7.93 27.12 12.30
CA ALA A 86 -8.01 28.45 12.87
C ALA A 86 -9.33 29.08 12.40
#